data_AF-A0A2D6WS04-F1
#
_entry.id   AF-A0A2D6WS04-F1
#
_cell.length_a   1.000
_cell.length_b   1.000
_cell.length_c   1.000
_cell.angle_alpha   90.00
_cell.angle_beta   90.00
_cell.angle_gamma   90.00
#
_symmetry.space_group_name_H-M   'P 1'
#
loop_
_entity.id
_entity.type
_entity.pdbx_description
1 polymer ?
#
loop_
_entity_poly.entity_id
_entity_poly.type
_entity_poly.pdbx_seq_one_letter_code
_entity_poly.pdbx_strand_id
1 'polypeptide(L)'
;KELLYGMIRKLNDLAVNPEWYHSLLTTCNTSIVKIVNKVTPGRIPFLWRNFLPGYTPKAAFRLKLIEDWGGFETTLEKARIDEKAQAWDGEEDYSAMLRTFLPPSPKDDVSEA
;
A
#
# COMPACT_ATOMS: atom_id res chain seq x y z
N LYS A 1 -1.32 -10.18 6.59
CA LYS A 1 -1.38 -10.02 8.08
C LYS A 1 -0.04 -9.56 8.65
N GLU A 2 1.08 -10.21 8.29
CA GLU A 2 2.42 -9.83 8.79
C GLU A 2 2.83 -8.37 8.54
N LEU A 3 2.50 -7.81 7.38
CA LEU A 3 2.78 -6.40 7.09
C LEU A 3 2.07 -5.46 8.07
N LEU A 4 0.79 -5.71 8.35
CA LEU A 4 -0.01 -4.92 9.29
C LEU A 4 0.57 -4.98 10.70
N TYR A 5 0.86 -6.18 11.20
CA TYR A 5 1.48 -6.33 12.52
C TYR A 5 2.88 -5.70 12.57
N GLY A 6 3.65 -5.78 11.48
CA GLY A 6 4.93 -5.09 11.36
C GLY A 6 4.79 -3.58 11.50
N MET A 7 3.79 -2.97 10.86
CA MET A 7 3.50 -1.53 10.98
C MET A 7 3.05 -1.17 12.39
N ILE A 8 2.11 -1.91 12.99
CA ILE A 8 1.61 -1.65 14.35
C ILE A 8 2.75 -1.71 15.37
N ARG A 9 3.61 -2.73 15.30
CA ARG A 9 4.78 -2.83 16.19
C ARG A 9 5.70 -1.63 16.04
N LYS A 10 5.94 -1.16 14.80
CA LYS A 10 6.77 0.02 14.55
C LYS A 10 6.15 1.30 15.13
N LEU A 11 4.83 1.47 15.02
CA LEU A 11 4.11 2.60 15.58
C LEU A 11 4.15 2.60 17.11
N ASN A 12 3.91 1.44 17.73
CA ASN A 12 3.96 1.29 19.18
C ASN A 12 5.38 1.55 19.73
N ASP A 13 6.41 1.09 19.01
CA ASP A 13 7.81 1.36 19.36
C ASP A 13 8.12 2.86 19.30
N LEU A 14 7.65 3.58 18.26
CA LEU A 14 7.88 5.02 18.12
C LEU A 14 7.27 5.86 19.26
N ALA A 15 6.21 5.36 19.90
CA ALA A 15 5.60 6.01 21.06
C ALA A 15 6.49 5.95 22.32
N VAL A 16 7.33 4.92 22.43
CA VAL A 16 8.26 4.72 23.56
C VAL A 16 9.65 5.26 23.22
N ASN A 17 10.11 4.99 21.99
CA ASN A 17 11.42 5.31 21.45
C ASN A 17 11.25 6.26 20.25
N PRO A 18 11.17 7.58 20.48
CA PRO A 18 11.04 8.53 19.37
C PRO A 18 12.28 8.46 18.47
N GLU A 19 12.06 8.43 17.16
CA GLU A 19 13.10 8.42 16.14
C GLU A 19 13.19 9.77 15.43
N TRP A 20 14.40 10.18 15.05
CA TRP A 20 14.59 11.40 14.29
C TRP A 20 14.10 11.23 12.85
N TYR A 21 13.24 12.15 12.38
CA TYR A 21 12.69 12.10 11.04
C TYR A 21 13.72 12.58 10.01
N HIS A 22 14.50 11.65 9.46
CA HIS A 22 15.35 11.89 8.30
C HIS A 22 14.53 11.75 7.01
N SER A 23 14.41 12.85 6.25
CA SER A 23 13.78 12.89 4.91
C SER A 23 14.37 11.89 3.90
N LEU A 24 15.51 11.28 4.24
CA LEU A 24 16.19 10.28 3.43
C LEU A 24 16.07 8.84 3.98
N LEU A 25 15.93 8.63 5.29
CA LEU A 25 16.12 7.31 5.92
C LEU A 25 14.89 6.80 6.71
N THR A 26 13.99 7.70 7.09
CA THR A 26 12.82 7.40 7.93
C THR A 26 11.57 8.14 7.42
N THR A 27 11.38 8.12 6.10
CA THR A 27 10.16 8.61 5.46
C THR A 27 9.04 7.58 5.52
N CYS A 28 7.81 7.99 5.18
CA CYS A 28 6.67 7.10 5.00
C CYS A 28 6.98 5.95 4.01
N ASN A 29 7.70 6.22 2.92
CA ASN A 29 8.02 5.20 1.91
C ASN A 29 9.14 4.24 2.36
N THR A 30 10.25 4.78 2.88
CA THR A 30 11.41 3.95 3.28
C THR A 30 11.09 3.03 4.47
N SER A 31 10.21 3.47 5.37
CA SER A 31 9.72 2.66 6.49
C SER A 31 8.88 1.48 6.01
N ILE A 32 7.97 1.69 5.05
CA ILE A 32 7.16 0.62 4.46
C ILE A 32 8.05 -0.40 3.75
N VAL A 33 9.01 0.05 2.94
CA VAL A 33 9.93 -0.87 2.23
C VAL A 33 10.74 -1.73 3.20
N LYS A 34 11.20 -1.18 4.32
CA LYS A 34 11.87 -1.96 5.38
C LYS A 34 10.96 -3.07 5.91
N ILE A 35 9.69 -2.78 6.18
CA ILE A 35 8.74 -3.78 6.69
C ILE A 35 8.42 -4.82 5.60
N VAL A 36 8.21 -4.41 4.35
CA VAL A 36 7.97 -5.32 3.22
C VAL A 36 9.14 -6.29 3.05
N ASN A 37 10.38 -5.79 3.02
CA ASN A 37 11.56 -6.66 2.88
C ASN A 37 11.84 -7.50 4.15
N LYS A 38 11.32 -7.12 5.32
CA LYS A 38 11.35 -7.97 6.53
C LYS A 38 10.36 -9.14 6.43
N VAL A 39 9.20 -8.91 5.82
CA VAL A 39 8.17 -9.96 5.61
C VAL A 39 8.51 -10.84 4.40
N THR A 40 9.04 -10.26 3.33
CA THR A 40 9.42 -10.96 2.10
C THR A 40 10.78 -10.45 1.62
N PRO A 41 11.88 -11.09 2.06
CA PRO A 41 13.23 -10.67 1.70
C PRO A 41 13.44 -10.58 0.18
N GLY A 42 14.08 -9.50 -0.28
CA GLY A 42 14.42 -9.29 -1.69
C GLY A 42 13.24 -8.88 -2.59
N ARG A 43 12.04 -8.67 -2.04
CA ARG A 43 10.86 -8.31 -2.82
C ARG A 43 10.95 -6.92 -3.45
N ILE A 44 11.62 -5.99 -2.77
CA ILE A 44 11.90 -4.64 -3.28
C ILE A 44 13.43 -4.47 -3.33
N PRO A 45 14.04 -4.42 -4.52
CA PRO A 45 15.49 -4.23 -4.64
C PRO A 45 15.90 -2.87 -4.08
N PHE A 46 17.10 -2.81 -3.50
CA PHE A 46 17.69 -1.58 -2.96
C PHE A 46 18.07 -0.65 -4.11
N LEU A 47 17.09 0.10 -4.63
CA LEU A 47 17.25 1.01 -5.76
C LEU A 47 17.00 2.45 -5.30
N TRP A 48 17.83 3.37 -5.80
CA TRP A 48 17.74 4.83 -5.67
C TRP A 48 16.30 5.39 -5.89
N ARG A 49 15.42 4.64 -6.58
CA ARG A 49 14.02 5.00 -6.82
C ARG A 49 13.09 4.88 -5.61
N ASN A 50 13.57 4.38 -4.46
CA ASN A 50 12.87 4.48 -3.18
C ASN A 50 12.70 5.93 -2.67
N PHE A 51 13.40 6.88 -3.28
CA PHE A 51 13.44 8.28 -2.88
C PHE A 51 12.45 9.20 -3.60
N LEU A 52 11.77 8.70 -4.65
CA LEU A 52 10.85 9.52 -5.45
C LEU A 52 9.42 8.99 -5.30
N PRO A 53 8.64 9.51 -4.33
CA PRO A 53 7.28 9.03 -4.07
C PRO A 53 6.41 9.03 -5.33
N GLY A 54 6.61 9.97 -6.26
CA GLY A 54 5.89 10.04 -7.54
C GLY A 54 6.07 8.84 -8.49
N TYR A 55 7.13 8.04 -8.35
CA TYR A 55 7.32 6.82 -9.18
C TYR A 55 6.89 5.54 -8.46
N THR A 56 6.47 5.62 -7.20
CA THR A 56 6.11 4.46 -6.37
C THR A 56 5.00 3.63 -7.02
N PRO A 57 3.89 4.21 -7.54
CA PRO A 57 2.83 3.42 -8.15
C PRO A 57 3.34 2.63 -9.37
N LYS A 58 4.11 3.27 -10.25
CA LYS A 58 4.68 2.63 -11.46
C LYS A 58 5.74 1.58 -11.12
N ALA A 59 6.44 1.73 -9.99
CA ALA A 59 7.37 0.72 -9.49
C ALA A 59 6.61 -0.49 -8.90
N ALA A 60 5.60 -0.24 -8.07
CA ALA A 60 4.75 -1.27 -7.49
C ALA A 60 4.04 -2.10 -8.56
N PHE A 61 3.51 -1.46 -9.60
CA PHE A 61 2.89 -2.11 -10.75
C PHE A 61 3.87 -3.04 -11.48
N ARG A 62 5.07 -2.54 -11.84
CA ARG A 62 6.10 -3.35 -12.53
C ARG A 62 6.60 -4.53 -11.69
N LEU A 63 6.66 -4.36 -10.37
CA LEU A 63 7.05 -5.42 -9.43
C LEU A 63 5.89 -6.38 -9.10
N LYS A 64 4.70 -6.19 -9.69
CA LYS A 64 3.47 -6.96 -9.41
C LYS A 64 3.15 -6.97 -7.90
N LEU A 65 3.32 -5.81 -7.25
CA LEU A 65 2.96 -5.59 -5.85
C LEU A 65 1.51 -5.10 -5.69
N ILE A 66 0.94 -4.57 -6.77
CA ILE A 66 -0.45 -4.15 -6.90
C ILE A 66 -1.08 -4.85 -8.10
N GLU A 67 -2.40 -4.90 -8.12
CA GLU A 67 -3.16 -5.56 -9.19
C GLU A 67 -3.02 -4.84 -10.54
N ASP A 68 -3.27 -5.59 -11.61
CA ASP A 68 -3.34 -5.08 -12.98
C ASP A 68 -4.77 -5.21 -13.50
N TRP A 69 -5.47 -4.08 -13.65
CA TRP A 69 -6.85 -4.02 -14.12
C TRP A 69 -6.98 -3.52 -15.57
N GLY A 70 -5.98 -3.85 -16.40
CA GLY A 70 -5.96 -3.52 -17.83
C GLY A 70 -4.90 -2.48 -18.20
N GLY A 71 -3.71 -2.57 -17.60
CA GLY A 71 -2.60 -1.64 -17.77
C GLY A 71 -2.48 -0.62 -16.64
N PHE A 72 -1.33 0.06 -16.56
CA PHE A 72 -1.01 0.97 -15.46
C PHE A 72 -1.98 2.16 -15.36
N GLU A 73 -2.28 2.83 -16.48
CA GLU A 73 -3.16 4.01 -16.48
C GLU A 73 -4.62 3.63 -16.15
N THR A 74 -5.14 2.56 -16.77
CA THR A 74 -6.47 2.02 -16.46
C THR A 74 -6.59 1.59 -15.00
N THR A 75 -5.52 1.01 -14.44
CA THR A 75 -5.49 0.62 -13.03
C THR A 75 -5.53 1.84 -12.12
N LEU A 76 -4.78 2.90 -12.44
CA LEU A 76 -4.82 4.15 -11.67
C LEU A 76 -6.20 4.80 -11.70
N GLU A 77 -6.85 4.84 -12.86
CA GLU A 77 -8.20 5.38 -13.01
C GLU A 77 -9.22 4.61 -12.17
N LYS A 78 -9.21 3.27 -12.26
CA LYS A 78 -10.09 2.41 -11.47
C LYS A 78 -9.78 2.43 -9.98
N ALA A 79 -8.56 2.79 -9.58
CA ALA A 79 -8.12 2.86 -8.18
C ALA A 79 -8.43 4.21 -7.49
N ARG A 80 -9.20 5.11 -8.12
CA ARG A 80 -9.61 6.42 -7.56
C ARG A 80 -10.64 6.30 -6.43
N ILE A 81 -10.23 5.69 -5.32
CA ILE A 81 -11.06 5.54 -4.11
C ILE A 81 -11.40 6.86 -3.44
N ASP A 82 -10.63 7.92 -3.71
CA ASP A 82 -10.83 9.25 -3.17
C ASP A 82 -12.16 9.85 -3.63
N GLU A 83 -12.53 9.67 -4.89
CA GLU A 83 -13.81 10.16 -5.43
C GLU A 83 -14.98 9.42 -4.79
N LYS A 84 -14.87 8.10 -4.66
CA LYS A 84 -15.91 7.28 -4.01
C LYS A 84 -16.02 7.58 -2.51
N ALA A 85 -14.90 7.81 -1.83
CA ALA A 85 -14.87 8.19 -0.42
C ALA A 85 -15.53 9.55 -0.16
N GLN A 86 -15.31 10.54 -1.05
CA GLN A 86 -15.93 11.85 -0.94
C GLN A 86 -17.45 11.82 -1.16
N ALA A 87 -17.93 10.86 -1.95
CA ALA A 87 -19.35 10.65 -2.22
C ALA A 87 -20.06 9.80 -1.15
N TRP A 88 -19.40 9.47 -0.04
CA TRP A 88 -20.00 8.70 1.04
C TRP A 88 -21.09 9.49 1.76
N ASP A 89 -22.23 8.85 2.01
CA ASP A 89 -23.42 9.44 2.63
C ASP A 89 -23.34 9.55 4.16
N GLY A 90 -22.40 8.83 4.79
CA GLY A 90 -22.27 8.77 6.25
C GLY A 90 -23.13 7.69 6.91
N GLU A 91 -23.96 6.97 6.14
CA GLU A 91 -24.90 5.97 6.64
C GLU A 91 -24.44 4.54 6.34
N GLU A 92 -23.90 4.31 5.14
CA GLU A 92 -23.39 2.99 4.74
C GLU A 92 -22.09 2.60 5.45
N ASP A 93 -21.78 1.30 5.54
CA ASP A 93 -20.47 0.85 6.00
C ASP A 93 -19.38 1.34 5.03
N TYR A 94 -18.59 2.31 5.52
CA TYR A 94 -17.54 2.97 4.75
C TYR A 94 -16.56 1.99 4.09
N SER A 95 -16.15 0.96 4.84
CA SER A 95 -15.12 0.04 4.38
C SER A 95 -15.66 -0.97 3.37
N ALA A 96 -16.89 -1.44 3.56
CA ALA A 96 -17.55 -2.33 2.62
C ALA A 96 -17.82 -1.61 1.29
N MET A 97 -18.38 -0.39 1.37
CA MET A 97 -18.67 0.46 0.22
C MET A 97 -17.43 0.69 -0.66
N LEU A 98 -16.28 1.02 -0.06
CA LEU A 98 -15.03 1.23 -0.81
C LEU A 98 -14.53 -0.04 -1.50
N ARG A 99 -14.72 -1.21 -0.89
CA ARG A 99 -14.29 -2.49 -1.49
C ARG A 99 -15.19 -2.91 -2.64
N THR A 100 -16.50 -2.69 -2.54
CA THR A 100 -17.45 -2.99 -3.62
C THR A 100 -17.23 -2.13 -4.86
N PHE A 101 -16.70 -0.91 -4.68
CA PHE A 101 -16.34 -0.03 -5.80
C PHE A 101 -15.13 -0.52 -6.61
N LEU A 102 -14.19 -1.23 -5.97
CA LEU A 102 -12.97 -1.68 -6.63
C LEU A 102 -13.24 -2.92 -7.52
N PRO A 103 -12.53 -3.06 -8.66
CA PRO A 103 -12.58 -4.28 -9.43
C PRO A 103 -12.13 -5.49 -8.60
N PRO A 104 -12.66 -6.69 -8.89
CA PRO A 104 -12.28 -7.91 -8.17
C PRO A 104 -10.77 -8.16 -8.28
N SER A 105 -10.14 -8.61 -7.18
CA SER A 105 -8.77 -9.10 -7.22
C SER A 105 -8.76 -10.53 -7.72
N PRO A 106 -7.81 -10.92 -8.58
CA PRO A 106 -7.58 -12.33 -8.93
C PRO A 106 -7.28 -13.24 -7.72
N LYS A 107 -6.99 -12.67 -6.54
CA LYS A 107 -6.78 -13.42 -5.29
C LYS A 107 -8.06 -13.67 -4.51
N ASP A 108 -9.15 -12.97 -4.82
CA ASP A 108 -10.44 -13.17 -4.15
C ASP A 108 -10.98 -14.57 -4.50
N ASP A 109 -10.74 -15.05 -5.73
CA ASP A 109 -11.07 -16.39 -6.22
C ASP A 109 -10.34 -17.54 -5.49
N VAL A 110 -9.22 -17.24 -4.82
CA VAL A 110 -8.39 -18.26 -4.15
C VAL A 110 -8.74 -18.40 -2.66
N SER A 111 -9.54 -17.48 -2.09
CA SER A 111 -9.88 -17.52 -0.66
C SER A 111 -11.11 -18.38 -0.33
N GLU A 112 -11.83 -18.86 -1.35
CA GLU A 112 -12.98 -19.77 -1.23
C GLU A 112 -12.67 -21.25 -1.53
N ALA A 113 -11.38 -21.62 -1.70
CA ALA A 113 -10.92 -23.00 -1.96
C ALA A 113 -10.12 -23.61 -0.81
#